data_AF-A0A0C2C9C2-F1
#
_entry.id   AF-A0A0C2C9C2-F1
#
_cell.length_a   1.000
_cell.length_b   1.000
_cell.length_c   1.000
_cell.angle_alpha   90.00
_cell.angle_beta   90.00
_cell.angle_gamma   90.00
#
_symmetry.space_group_name_H-M   'P 1'
#
loop_
_entity.id
_entity.type
_entity.pdbx_description
1 polymer ?
#
loop_
_entity_poly.entity_id
_entity_poly.type
_entity_poly.pdbx_seq_one_letter_code
_entity_poly.pdbx_strand_id
1 'polypeptide(L)'
;LYPSLQTRKLLTGDLRDPQRSIPSGTIAATVTTSIIYYALAVLFAASVDRSVLRDKFGRSIDNNMVVSTLAWPSPWVVTVGSFLSTFGAALQCLCSAPRLLQSIAKDDVIPILAPFARVTANNEPLLGLLLTTFIAELAILLGAVDKIAEVLDFFFLMCYAFVNLIAFLHSVLRAPNWRPRFKYFHW
;
A
#
# COMPACT_ATOMS: atom_id res chain seq x y z
N LEU A 1 -2.39 1.25 1.77
CA LEU A 1 -2.58 2.72 1.93
C LEU A 1 -1.25 3.52 1.90
N TYR A 2 -0.11 2.97 2.33
CA TYR A 2 1.20 3.65 2.22
C TYR A 2 1.74 3.83 0.79
N PRO A 3 1.62 2.85 -0.13
CA PRO A 3 2.04 3.04 -1.52
C PRO A 3 1.25 4.17 -2.21
N SER A 4 -0.04 4.31 -1.87
CA SER A 4 -0.92 5.35 -2.42
C SER A 4 -0.75 6.72 -1.75
N LEU A 5 -0.14 6.81 -0.56
CA LEU A 5 0.24 8.09 0.07
C LEU A 5 1.48 8.70 -0.59
N GLN A 6 2.37 7.88 -1.16
CA GLN A 6 3.58 8.37 -1.78
C GLN A 6 3.36 8.87 -3.21
N THR A 7 2.53 8.19 -4.00
CA THR A 7 2.07 8.72 -5.30
C THR A 7 1.36 10.06 -5.12
N ARG A 8 0.65 10.27 -3.99
CA ARG A 8 0.04 11.56 -3.67
C ARG A 8 1.04 12.69 -3.48
N LYS A 9 2.22 12.46 -2.87
CA LYS A 9 3.23 13.53 -2.70
C LYS A 9 3.79 14.04 -4.04
N LEU A 10 3.85 13.18 -5.06
CA LEU A 10 4.23 13.57 -6.42
C LEU A 10 3.10 14.35 -7.12
N LEU A 11 1.83 13.97 -6.90
CA LEU A 11 0.66 14.68 -7.45
C LEU A 11 0.19 15.90 -6.63
N THR A 12 0.65 16.10 -5.39
CA THR A 12 0.22 17.24 -4.56
C THR A 12 0.64 18.59 -5.11
N GLY A 13 1.67 18.64 -5.97
CA GLY A 13 2.06 19.85 -6.69
C GLY A 13 1.12 20.22 -7.84
N ASP A 14 0.44 19.23 -8.43
CA ASP A 14 -0.47 19.40 -9.59
C ASP A 14 -1.96 19.41 -9.19
N LEU A 15 -2.28 19.26 -7.91
CA LEU A 15 -3.65 19.31 -7.41
C LEU A 15 -4.11 20.76 -7.31
N ARG A 16 -5.22 21.09 -8.01
CA ARG A 16 -5.85 22.42 -7.96
C ARG A 16 -6.13 22.90 -6.53
N ASP A 17 -6.57 21.99 -5.65
CA ASP A 17 -6.83 22.26 -4.22
C ASP A 17 -6.46 21.04 -3.34
N PRO A 18 -5.19 20.89 -2.93
CA PRO A 18 -4.73 19.70 -2.21
C PRO A 18 -5.40 19.55 -0.82
N GLN A 19 -5.73 20.67 -0.16
CA GLN A 19 -6.35 20.64 1.18
C GLN A 19 -7.74 20.01 1.19
N ARG A 20 -8.51 20.07 0.10
CA ARG A 20 -9.84 19.47 -0.01
C ARG A 20 -9.81 18.11 -0.71
N SER A 21 -9.02 17.99 -1.77
CA SER A 21 -8.97 16.78 -2.60
C SER A 21 -8.33 15.58 -1.90
N ILE A 22 -7.32 15.81 -1.05
CA ILE A 22 -6.66 14.72 -0.31
C ILE A 22 -7.63 14.02 0.66
N PRO A 23 -8.30 14.71 1.61
CA PRO A 23 -9.17 14.03 2.56
C PRO A 23 -10.39 13.42 1.88
N SER A 24 -11.02 14.13 0.95
CA SER A 24 -12.20 13.61 0.22
C SER A 24 -11.86 12.37 -0.60
N GLY A 25 -10.71 12.38 -1.28
CA GLY A 25 -10.25 11.25 -2.08
C GLY A 25 -9.88 10.02 -1.23
N THR A 26 -9.23 10.23 -0.07
CA THR A 26 -8.92 9.11 0.84
C THR A 26 -10.18 8.44 1.38
N ILE A 27 -11.11 9.23 1.92
CA ILE A 27 -12.33 8.68 2.54
C ILE A 27 -13.18 7.97 1.48
N ALA A 28 -13.37 8.59 0.30
CA ALA A 28 -14.13 7.97 -0.79
C ALA A 28 -13.48 6.65 -1.24
N ALA A 29 -12.15 6.63 -1.42
CA ALA A 29 -11.45 5.40 -1.80
C ALA A 29 -11.63 4.29 -0.75
N THR A 30 -11.43 4.60 0.54
CA THR A 30 -11.56 3.64 1.63
C THR A 30 -12.99 3.08 1.73
N VAL A 31 -14.01 3.93 1.62
CA VAL A 31 -15.41 3.50 1.66
C VAL A 31 -15.73 2.59 0.47
N THR A 32 -15.36 3.00 -0.74
CA THR A 32 -15.60 2.20 -1.96
C THR A 32 -14.92 0.84 -1.88
N THR A 33 -13.65 0.77 -1.48
CA THR A 33 -12.95 -0.52 -1.35
C THR A 33 -13.56 -1.40 -0.27
N SER A 34 -14.01 -0.81 0.85
CA SER A 34 -14.65 -1.57 1.94
C SER A 34 -15.97 -2.18 1.47
N ILE A 35 -16.80 -1.41 0.77
CA ILE A 35 -18.07 -1.89 0.21
C ILE A 35 -17.82 -3.05 -0.77
N ILE A 36 -16.84 -2.91 -1.66
CA ILE A 36 -16.48 -3.97 -2.62
C ILE A 36 -16.03 -5.23 -1.88
N TYR A 37 -15.17 -5.13 -0.86
CA TYR A 37 -14.72 -6.30 -0.09
C TYR A 37 -15.87 -7.00 0.63
N TYR A 38 -16.78 -6.27 1.28
CA TYR A 38 -17.94 -6.87 1.95
C TYR A 38 -18.91 -7.49 0.95
N ALA A 39 -19.18 -6.83 -0.18
CA ALA A 39 -20.04 -7.36 -1.22
C ALA A 39 -19.48 -8.69 -1.78
N LEU A 40 -18.18 -8.73 -2.08
CA LEU A 40 -17.52 -9.96 -2.54
C LEU A 40 -17.56 -11.06 -1.48
N ALA A 41 -17.35 -10.72 -0.20
CA ALA A 41 -17.44 -11.70 0.89
C ALA A 41 -18.83 -12.34 0.98
N VAL A 42 -19.89 -11.53 0.87
CA VAL A 42 -21.29 -12.03 0.87
C VAL A 42 -21.58 -12.86 -0.37
N LEU A 43 -21.12 -12.43 -1.55
CA LEU A 43 -21.28 -13.17 -2.80
C LEU A 43 -20.58 -14.53 -2.76
N PHE A 44 -19.33 -14.60 -2.29
CA PHE A 44 -18.63 -15.88 -2.14
C PHE A 44 -19.29 -16.79 -1.10
N ALA A 45 -19.80 -16.23 0.00
CA ALA A 45 -20.53 -17.00 1.00
C ALA A 45 -21.86 -17.57 0.49
N ALA A 46 -22.53 -16.88 -0.45
CA ALA A 46 -23.79 -17.32 -1.05
C ALA A 46 -23.61 -18.26 -2.25
N SER A 47 -22.50 -18.15 -2.98
CA SER A 47 -22.30 -18.84 -4.27
C SER A 47 -21.29 -19.98 -4.25
N VAL A 48 -20.51 -20.17 -3.18
CA VAL A 48 -19.43 -21.18 -3.13
C VAL A 48 -19.53 -22.06 -1.88
N ASP A 49 -19.37 -23.36 -2.07
CA ASP A 49 -19.29 -24.33 -0.97
C ASP A 49 -18.07 -24.10 -0.06
N ARG A 50 -18.28 -24.30 1.24
CA ARG A 50 -17.25 -24.09 2.29
C ARG A 50 -16.02 -24.99 2.12
N SER A 51 -16.18 -26.19 1.57
CA SER A 51 -15.07 -27.12 1.30
C SER A 51 -14.13 -26.56 0.25
N VAL A 52 -14.68 -25.94 -0.79
CA VAL A 52 -13.93 -25.35 -1.90
C VAL A 52 -13.23 -24.05 -1.47
N LEU A 53 -13.88 -23.21 -0.65
CA LEU A 53 -13.28 -21.98 -0.14
C LEU A 53 -12.08 -22.19 0.81
N ARG A 54 -12.00 -23.36 1.47
CA ARG A 54 -10.88 -23.69 2.36
C ARG A 54 -9.65 -24.20 1.62
N ASP A 55 -9.80 -24.60 0.37
CA ASP A 55 -8.72 -25.09 -0.47
C ASP A 55 -7.99 -23.92 -1.16
N LYS A 56 -6.93 -23.42 -0.50
CA LYS A 56 -6.11 -22.31 -1.01
C LYS A 56 -5.55 -22.54 -2.42
N PHE A 57 -5.31 -23.79 -2.80
CA PHE A 57 -4.65 -24.14 -4.08
C PHE A 57 -5.63 -24.66 -5.13
N GLY A 58 -6.93 -24.71 -4.83
CA GLY A 58 -7.94 -25.14 -5.79
C GLY A 58 -7.77 -26.57 -6.29
N ARG A 59 -7.15 -27.47 -5.51
CA ARG A 59 -7.03 -28.91 -5.85
C ARG A 59 -8.39 -29.56 -6.06
N SER A 60 -9.41 -29.03 -5.42
CA SER A 60 -10.81 -29.44 -5.55
C SER A 60 -11.49 -28.94 -6.84
N ILE A 61 -10.87 -28.02 -7.58
CA ILE A 61 -11.38 -27.44 -8.84
C ILE A 61 -10.28 -27.43 -9.92
N ASP A 62 -9.66 -28.59 -10.15
CA ASP A 62 -8.67 -28.78 -11.24
C ASP A 62 -7.50 -27.76 -11.21
N ASN A 63 -7.05 -27.37 -10.02
CA ASN A 63 -6.01 -26.36 -9.77
C ASN A 63 -6.33 -24.94 -10.29
N ASN A 64 -7.60 -24.63 -10.54
CA ASN A 64 -8.03 -23.27 -10.88
C ASN A 64 -8.31 -22.42 -9.64
N MET A 65 -8.11 -21.11 -9.77
CA MET A 65 -8.47 -20.18 -8.71
C MET A 65 -9.99 -20.14 -8.53
N VAL A 66 -10.48 -20.32 -7.30
CA VAL A 66 -11.94 -20.29 -6.97
C VAL A 66 -12.63 -19.02 -7.47
N VAL A 67 -11.92 -17.89 -7.46
CA VAL A 67 -12.42 -16.59 -7.95
C VAL A 67 -12.51 -16.56 -9.48
N SER A 68 -11.61 -17.27 -10.17
CA SER A 68 -11.56 -17.33 -11.63
C SER A 68 -12.72 -18.16 -12.19
N THR A 69 -13.16 -19.22 -11.51
CA THR A 69 -14.29 -20.05 -11.95
C THR A 69 -15.64 -19.34 -11.88
N LEU A 70 -15.76 -18.29 -11.06
CA LEU A 70 -16.96 -17.45 -10.96
C LEU A 70 -16.99 -16.30 -11.97
N ALA A 71 -15.91 -16.09 -12.73
CA ALA A 71 -15.78 -14.94 -13.62
C ALA A 71 -16.50 -15.15 -14.96
N TRP A 72 -17.30 -14.15 -15.36
CA TRP A 72 -17.89 -14.03 -16.69
C TRP A 72 -17.16 -12.90 -17.46
N PRO A 73 -16.78 -13.04 -18.75
CA PRO A 73 -17.12 -14.08 -19.72
C PRO A 73 -16.13 -15.25 -19.81
N SER A 74 -14.95 -15.17 -19.20
CA SER A 74 -13.96 -16.26 -19.19
C SER A 74 -13.12 -16.24 -17.91
N PRO A 75 -12.78 -17.41 -17.33
CA PRO A 75 -11.91 -17.51 -16.16
C PRO A 75 -10.55 -16.80 -16.32
N TRP A 76 -10.03 -16.75 -17.54
CA TRP A 76 -8.75 -16.11 -17.88
C TRP A 76 -8.70 -14.62 -17.59
N VAL A 77 -9.84 -13.93 -17.59
CA VAL A 77 -9.92 -12.49 -17.32
C VAL A 77 -9.40 -12.19 -15.91
N VAL A 78 -9.76 -13.02 -14.92
CA VAL A 78 -9.30 -12.85 -13.53
C VAL A 78 -7.82 -13.19 -13.39
N THR A 79 -7.35 -14.25 -14.05
CA THR A 79 -5.94 -14.66 -13.97
C THR A 79 -5.03 -13.59 -14.56
N VAL A 80 -5.32 -13.13 -15.79
CA VAL A 80 -4.53 -12.07 -16.45
C VAL A 80 -4.66 -10.74 -15.72
N GLY A 81 -5.89 -10.37 -15.31
CA GLY A 81 -6.13 -9.12 -14.58
C GLY A 81 -5.41 -9.05 -13.24
N SER A 82 -5.44 -10.15 -12.47
CA SER A 82 -4.74 -10.23 -11.17
C SER A 82 -3.22 -10.19 -11.35
N PHE A 83 -2.67 -10.84 -12.38
CA PHE A 83 -1.25 -10.78 -12.70
C PHE A 83 -0.82 -9.36 -13.06
N LEU A 84 -1.51 -8.69 -14.00
CA LEU A 84 -1.21 -7.32 -14.41
C LEU A 84 -1.37 -6.33 -13.26
N SER A 85 -2.41 -6.49 -12.44
CA SER A 85 -2.64 -5.64 -11.26
C SER A 85 -1.53 -5.79 -10.23
N THR A 86 -1.13 -7.03 -9.93
CA THR A 86 -0.04 -7.32 -8.99
C THR A 86 1.29 -6.78 -9.51
N PHE A 87 1.57 -6.97 -10.79
CA PHE A 87 2.78 -6.45 -11.43
C PHE A 87 2.84 -4.93 -11.41
N GLY A 88 1.73 -4.26 -11.74
CA GLY A 88 1.63 -2.80 -11.65
C GLY A 88 1.81 -2.27 -10.23
N ALA A 89 1.22 -2.94 -9.24
CA ALA A 89 1.41 -2.60 -7.82
C ALA A 89 2.87 -2.80 -7.38
N ALA A 90 3.51 -3.89 -7.82
CA ALA A 90 4.92 -4.17 -7.53
C ALA A 90 5.84 -3.08 -8.11
N LEU A 91 5.65 -2.69 -9.38
CA LEU A 91 6.40 -1.60 -10.00
C LEU A 91 6.20 -0.27 -9.28
N GLN A 92 4.96 0.04 -8.88
CA GLN A 92 4.66 1.26 -8.13
C GLN A 92 5.40 1.26 -6.78
N CYS A 93 5.42 0.13 -6.06
CA CYS A 93 6.15 -0.01 -4.80
C CYS A 93 7.67 0.09 -5.01
N LEU A 94 8.21 -0.55 -6.04
CA LEU A 94 9.64 -0.54 -6.39
C LEU A 94 10.15 0.88 -6.73
N CYS A 95 9.34 1.68 -7.42
CA CYS A 95 9.70 3.06 -7.77
C CYS A 95 9.47 4.05 -6.62
N SER A 96 8.50 3.77 -5.73
CA SER A 96 8.14 4.67 -4.64
C SER A 96 9.08 4.50 -3.44
N ALA A 97 9.30 3.30 -2.92
CA ALA A 97 10.18 3.05 -1.77
C ALA A 97 11.54 3.81 -1.78
N PRO A 98 12.36 3.75 -2.87
CA PRO A 98 13.64 4.44 -2.89
C PRO A 98 13.53 5.97 -2.92
N ARG A 99 12.45 6.51 -3.48
CA ARG A 99 12.17 7.96 -3.43
C ARG A 99 11.80 8.43 -2.03
N LEU A 100 11.13 7.59 -1.23
CA LEU A 100 10.83 7.91 0.17
C LEU A 100 12.12 7.94 0.98
N LEU A 101 12.95 6.91 0.82
CA LEU A 101 14.25 6.80 1.47
C LEU A 101 15.14 8.00 1.13
N GLN A 102 15.16 8.39 -0.15
CA GLN A 102 15.89 9.56 -0.63
C GLN A 102 15.37 10.86 -0.03
N SER A 103 14.05 11.06 0.08
CA SER A 103 13.48 12.25 0.74
C SER A 103 13.93 12.34 2.20
N ILE A 104 13.89 11.23 2.93
CA ILE A 104 14.35 11.18 4.33
C ILE A 104 15.86 11.48 4.42
N ALA A 105 16.67 10.93 3.51
CA ALA A 105 18.11 11.18 3.48
C ALA A 105 18.46 12.63 3.14
N LYS A 106 17.61 13.33 2.37
CA LYS A 106 17.76 14.77 2.08
C LYS A 106 17.41 15.68 3.25
N ASP A 107 16.57 15.21 4.18
CA ASP A 107 16.18 15.95 5.37
C ASP A 107 17.30 15.98 6.44
N ASP A 108 18.44 15.32 6.20
CA ASP A 108 19.65 15.24 7.07
C ASP A 108 19.38 14.86 8.54
N VAL A 109 18.24 14.19 8.79
CA VAL A 109 17.80 13.79 10.14
C VAL A 109 18.67 12.66 10.70
N ILE A 110 19.21 11.80 9.82
CA ILE A 110 20.02 10.64 10.21
C ILE A 110 21.29 10.60 9.34
N PRO A 111 22.48 10.92 9.89
CA PRO A 111 23.71 11.06 9.11
C PRO A 111 24.18 9.74 8.47
N ILE A 112 23.76 8.59 9.01
CA ILE A 112 24.06 7.25 8.45
C ILE A 112 23.38 7.04 7.07
N LEU A 113 22.30 7.76 6.80
CA LEU A 113 21.53 7.65 5.54
C LEU A 113 22.00 8.63 4.45
N ALA A 114 22.98 9.49 4.73
CA ALA A 114 23.57 10.45 3.78
C ALA A 114 23.97 9.86 2.41
N PRO A 115 24.54 8.63 2.27
CA PRO A 115 24.85 8.09 0.95
C PRO A 115 23.62 7.85 0.06
N PHE A 116 22.42 7.68 0.64
CA PHE A 116 21.17 7.51 -0.10
C PHE A 116 20.56 8.82 -0.61
N ALA A 117 21.10 9.98 -0.18
CA ALA A 117 20.68 11.28 -0.71
C ALA A 117 21.21 11.55 -2.13
N ARG A 118 22.24 10.81 -2.56
CA ARG A 118 22.87 10.95 -3.89
C ARG A 118 21.92 10.50 -4.99
N VAL A 119 21.79 11.34 -6.02
CA VAL A 119 21.03 11.05 -7.24
C VAL A 119 21.93 10.98 -8.45
N THR A 120 21.54 10.16 -9.41
CA THR A 120 22.14 10.14 -10.75
C THR A 120 21.74 11.39 -11.55
N ALA A 121 22.42 11.64 -12.68
CA ALA A 121 22.09 12.73 -13.61
C ALA A 121 20.61 12.79 -14.03
N ASN A 122 19.93 11.63 -14.08
CA ASN A 122 18.49 11.53 -14.40
C ASN A 122 17.58 11.72 -13.16
N ASN A 123 18.12 12.20 -12.03
CA ASN A 123 17.40 12.37 -10.77
C ASN A 123 16.81 11.07 -10.18
N GLU A 124 17.45 9.93 -10.47
CA GLU A 124 17.05 8.62 -9.97
C GLU A 124 17.88 8.20 -8.73
N PRO A 125 17.23 7.73 -7.65
CA PRO A 125 17.93 7.24 -6.46
C PRO A 125 18.42 5.81 -6.65
N LEU A 126 19.46 5.60 -7.47
CA LEU A 126 19.98 4.26 -7.81
C LEU A 126 20.40 3.44 -6.59
N LEU A 127 21.06 4.06 -5.61
CA LEU A 127 21.53 3.38 -4.40
C LEU A 127 20.36 2.94 -3.52
N GLY A 128 19.32 3.78 -3.43
CA GLY A 128 18.05 3.40 -2.80
C GLY A 128 17.36 2.27 -3.53
N LEU A 129 17.33 2.32 -4.87
CA LEU A 129 16.71 1.27 -5.70
C LEU A 129 17.39 -0.08 -5.49
N LEU A 130 18.73 -0.12 -5.56
CA LEU A 130 19.52 -1.34 -5.32
C LEU A 130 19.23 -1.94 -3.94
N LEU A 131 19.19 -1.11 -2.89
CA LEU A 131 18.85 -1.56 -1.55
C LEU A 131 17.43 -2.16 -1.50
N THR A 132 16.44 -1.47 -2.06
CA THR A 132 15.05 -1.95 -2.04
C THR A 132 14.87 -3.24 -2.83
N THR A 133 15.56 -3.38 -3.97
CA THR A 133 15.55 -4.61 -4.77
C THR A 133 16.22 -5.75 -4.02
N PHE A 134 17.36 -5.50 -3.36
CA PHE A 134 18.04 -6.52 -2.57
C PHE A 134 17.18 -7.03 -1.40
N ILE A 135 16.52 -6.13 -0.67
CA ILE A 135 15.60 -6.50 0.41
C ILE A 135 14.39 -7.29 -0.14
N ALA A 136 13.84 -6.86 -1.28
CA ALA A 136 12.73 -7.56 -1.92
C ALA A 136 13.13 -8.97 -2.39
N GLU A 137 14.32 -9.12 -2.97
CA GLU A 137 14.86 -10.42 -3.41
C GLU A 137 15.03 -11.38 -2.22
N LEU A 138 15.60 -10.89 -1.10
CA LEU A 138 15.71 -11.68 0.12
C LEU A 138 14.35 -12.10 0.67
N ALA A 139 13.34 -11.23 0.59
CA ALA A 139 11.98 -11.57 1.00
C ALA A 139 11.36 -12.66 0.09
N ILE A 140 11.57 -12.59 -1.22
CA ILE A 140 11.07 -13.58 -2.18
C ILE A 140 11.71 -14.95 -1.94
N LEU A 141 13.02 -15.00 -1.67
CA LEU A 141 13.75 -16.24 -1.39
C LEU A 141 13.25 -17.01 -0.17
N LEU A 142 12.60 -16.35 0.79
CA LEU A 142 11.97 -17.00 1.94
C LEU A 142 10.74 -17.84 1.56
N GLY A 143 10.16 -17.65 0.37
CA GLY A 143 9.11 -18.52 -0.22
C GLY A 143 7.76 -18.58 0.52
N ALA A 144 7.63 -17.94 1.69
CA ALA A 144 6.45 -17.99 2.54
C ALA A 144 5.67 -16.67 2.48
N VAL A 145 4.85 -16.49 1.44
CA VAL A 145 4.05 -15.27 1.22
C VAL A 145 3.16 -14.94 2.42
N ASP A 146 2.56 -15.95 3.06
CA ASP A 146 1.73 -15.78 4.26
C ASP A 146 2.52 -15.11 5.41
N LYS A 147 3.81 -15.46 5.58
CA LYS A 147 4.66 -14.87 6.63
C LYS A 147 5.17 -13.48 6.29
N ILE A 148 5.45 -13.23 5.02
CA ILE A 148 5.84 -11.90 4.54
C ILE A 148 4.68 -10.92 4.75
N ALA A 149 3.44 -11.34 4.47
CA ALA A 149 2.25 -10.52 4.69
C ALA A 149 2.08 -10.12 6.16
N GLU A 150 2.20 -11.05 7.10
CA GLU A 150 2.13 -10.77 8.55
C GLU A 150 3.18 -9.71 8.98
N VAL A 151 4.41 -9.80 8.47
CA VAL A 151 5.49 -8.85 8.78
C VAL A 151 5.20 -7.46 8.19
N LEU A 152 4.74 -7.39 6.94
CA LEU A 152 4.39 -6.12 6.30
C LEU A 152 3.25 -5.42 7.01
N ASP A 153 2.19 -6.16 7.39
CA ASP A 153 1.05 -5.63 8.12
C ASP A 153 1.47 -5.05 9.47
N PHE A 154 2.40 -5.72 10.17
CA PHE A 154 2.96 -5.21 11.41
C PHE A 154 3.65 -3.84 11.22
N PHE A 155 4.50 -3.69 10.21
CA PHE A 155 5.15 -2.40 9.92
C PHE A 155 4.14 -1.32 9.52
N PHE A 156 3.12 -1.64 8.73
CA PHE A 156 2.08 -0.68 8.36
C PHE A 156 1.25 -0.23 9.57
N LEU A 157 0.82 -1.16 10.42
CA LEU A 157 0.07 -0.86 11.63
C LEU A 157 0.87 -0.01 12.61
N MET A 158 2.15 -0.31 12.80
CA MET A 158 3.06 0.49 13.62
C MET A 158 3.14 1.93 13.11
N CYS A 159 3.26 2.11 11.79
CA CYS A 159 3.33 3.44 11.20
C CYS A 159 2.00 4.21 11.39
N TYR A 160 0.85 3.55 11.24
CA TYR A 160 -0.45 4.15 11.56
C TYR A 160 -0.58 4.51 13.04
N ALA A 161 -0.12 3.64 13.94
CA ALA A 161 -0.13 3.90 15.37
C ALA A 161 0.70 5.14 15.72
N PHE A 162 1.92 5.26 15.18
CA PHE A 162 2.75 6.45 15.42
C PHE A 162 2.14 7.72 14.83
N VAL A 163 1.59 7.69 13.61
CA VAL A 163 0.93 8.87 13.02
C VAL A 163 -0.25 9.33 13.87
N ASN A 164 -1.10 8.40 14.32
CA ASN A 164 -2.24 8.72 15.18
C ASN A 164 -1.79 9.21 16.56
N LEU A 165 -0.77 8.58 17.16
CA LEU A 165 -0.22 8.98 18.45
C LEU A 165 0.38 10.38 18.38
N ILE A 166 1.15 10.70 17.35
CA ILE A 166 1.72 12.04 17.14
C ILE A 166 0.58 13.05 16.96
N ALA A 167 -0.44 12.75 16.15
CA ALA A 167 -1.59 13.65 15.99
C ALA A 167 -2.34 13.91 17.32
N PHE A 168 -2.55 12.86 18.12
CA PHE A 168 -3.13 12.96 19.46
C PHE A 168 -2.26 13.83 20.39
N LEU A 169 -0.96 13.51 20.50
CA LEU A 169 -0.03 14.23 21.37
C LEU A 169 0.08 15.71 20.99
N HIS A 170 0.19 16.04 19.70
CA HIS A 170 0.24 17.43 19.23
C HIS A 170 -1.06 18.19 19.51
N SER A 171 -2.20 17.50 19.46
CA SER A 171 -3.51 18.10 19.78
C SER A 171 -3.67 18.35 21.29
N VAL A 172 -3.26 17.40 22.12
CA VAL A 172 -3.34 17.50 23.59
C VAL A 172 -2.34 18.52 24.14
N LEU A 173 -1.10 18.51 23.65
CA LEU A 173 -0.03 19.41 24.07
C LEU A 173 -0.12 20.81 23.45
N ARG A 174 -1.13 21.07 22.60
CA ARG A 174 -1.37 22.36 21.90
C ARG A 174 -0.10 22.92 21.25
N ALA A 175 0.59 22.09 20.47
CA ALA A 175 1.81 22.51 19.79
C ALA A 175 1.58 23.78 18.96
N PRO A 176 2.46 24.80 19.00
CA PRO A 176 2.17 26.15 18.49
C PRO A 176 1.83 26.22 16.99
N ASN A 177 2.35 25.27 16.19
CA ASN A 177 2.11 25.19 14.75
C ASN A 177 1.01 24.19 14.36
N TRP A 178 0.36 23.50 15.32
CA TRP A 178 -0.65 22.49 15.04
C TRP A 178 -2.06 23.10 15.01
N ARG A 179 -2.62 23.30 13.80
CA ARG A 179 -3.99 23.81 13.58
C ARG A 179 -4.72 22.99 12.52
N PRO A 180 -5.29 21.81 12.87
CA PRO A 180 -6.02 20.98 11.92
C PRO A 180 -7.25 21.73 11.41
N ARG A 181 -7.34 21.94 10.09
CA ARG A 181 -8.48 22.62 9.42
C ARG A 181 -9.58 21.66 8.96
N PHE A 182 -9.43 20.36 9.25
CA PHE A 182 -10.38 19.34 8.82
C PHE A 182 -11.57 19.25 9.80
N LYS A 183 -12.80 19.35 9.28
CA LYS A 183 -14.03 19.48 10.09
C LYS A 183 -14.32 18.28 11.00
N TYR A 184 -13.95 17.07 10.59
CA TYR A 184 -14.24 15.83 11.35
C TYR A 184 -13.02 15.30 12.10
N PHE A 185 -11.97 16.10 12.28
CA PHE A 185 -10.82 15.71 13.08
C PHE A 185 -11.14 15.87 14.57
N HIS A 186 -10.89 14.84 15.36
CA HIS A 186 -10.91 14.88 16.82
C HIS A 186 -9.57 14.37 17.37
N TRP A 187 -9.26 14.74 18.61
CA TRP A 187 -8.07 14.26 19.31
C TRP A 187 -8.27 12.81 19.74
#